data_AF-A0A7J3I2L3-F1
#
_entry.id   AF-A0A7J3I2L3-F1
#
_cell.length_a   1.000
_cell.length_b   1.000
_cell.length_c   1.000
_cell.angle_alpha   90.00
_cell.angle_beta   90.00
_cell.angle_gamma   90.00
#
_symmetry.space_group_name_H-M   'P 1'
#
loop_
_entity.id
_entity.type
_entity.pdbx_description
1 polymer ?
#
loop_
_entity_poly.entity_id
_entity_poly.type
_entity_poly.pdbx_seq_one_letter_code
_entity_poly.pdbx_strand_id
1 'polypeptide(L)'
;MCGECCEKFDVSLTPSEALLLVREHGGGVIERKGRKVYLKRVGGRCVFQDGKACSIQASKPSACKLWPFKVSSYPLRLEDKHVSDYYFAGLKLYVYVNTFCRGLNKGTPIWMVVPEAVAIYLGLTNKQTLTTSLTENSELKPTTIRKAKPVK
;
A
#
# COMPACT_ATOMS: atom_id res chain seq x y z
N MET A 1 4.85 -9.34 -13.10
CA MET A 1 3.39 -9.13 -13.05
C MET A 1 3.03 -8.66 -11.64
N CYS A 2 1.84 -8.09 -11.43
CA CYS A 2 1.37 -7.80 -10.08
C CYS A 2 1.27 -9.11 -9.27
N GLY A 3 1.41 -9.03 -7.95
CA GLY A 3 1.40 -10.21 -7.06
C GLY A 3 2.78 -10.81 -6.77
N GLU A 4 3.83 -10.52 -7.54
CA GLU A 4 5.19 -11.01 -7.25
C GLU A 4 5.73 -10.56 -5.87
N CYS A 5 5.23 -9.43 -5.34
CA CYS A 5 5.60 -8.99 -4.00
C CYS A 5 5.09 -9.96 -2.90
N CYS A 6 3.95 -10.60 -3.11
CA CYS A 6 3.40 -11.62 -2.20
C CYS A 6 4.28 -12.89 -2.16
N GLU A 7 5.04 -13.15 -3.23
CA GLU A 7 5.94 -14.29 -3.33
C GLU A 7 7.33 -13.99 -2.74
N LYS A 8 7.77 -12.73 -2.78
CA LYS A 8 9.16 -12.35 -2.44
C LYS A 8 9.33 -11.74 -1.06
N PHE A 9 8.31 -11.09 -0.50
CA PHE A 9 8.47 -10.28 0.71
C PHE A 9 7.58 -10.73 1.87
N ASP A 10 8.13 -10.62 3.08
CA ASP A 10 7.36 -10.67 4.31
C ASP A 10 6.65 -9.33 4.53
N VAL A 11 5.34 -9.38 4.74
CA VAL A 11 4.53 -8.17 4.97
C VAL A 11 4.38 -7.97 6.47
N SER A 12 5.09 -6.98 7.02
CA SER A 12 4.94 -6.59 8.43
C SER A 12 3.61 -5.87 8.66
N LEU A 13 3.01 -6.13 9.81
CA LEU A 13 1.75 -5.53 10.25
C LEU A 13 1.99 -4.63 11.46
N THR A 14 1.26 -3.53 11.51
CA THR A 14 1.02 -2.79 12.76
C THR A 14 0.11 -3.61 13.68
N PRO A 15 0.10 -3.34 15.00
CA PRO A 15 -0.82 -4.00 15.93
C PRO A 15 -2.29 -3.88 15.52
N SER A 16 -2.70 -2.70 15.05
CA SER A 16 -4.08 -2.44 14.62
C SER A 16 -4.47 -3.23 13.37
N GLU A 17 -3.57 -3.33 12.37
CA GLU A 17 -3.80 -4.15 11.17
C GLU A 17 -3.87 -5.64 11.52
N ALA A 18 -2.98 -6.13 12.39
CA ALA A 18 -3.02 -7.51 12.84
C ALA A 18 -4.34 -7.84 13.56
N LEU A 19 -4.80 -6.96 14.45
CA LEU A 19 -6.08 -7.15 15.14
C LEU A 19 -7.26 -7.17 14.18
N LEU A 20 -7.28 -6.25 13.20
CA LEU A 20 -8.33 -6.20 12.17
C LEU A 20 -8.37 -7.50 11.36
N LEU A 21 -7.22 -7.95 10.84
CA LEU A 21 -7.14 -9.16 10.03
C LEU A 21 -7.51 -10.42 10.81
N VAL A 22 -7.12 -10.52 12.08
CA VAL A 22 -7.52 -11.64 12.94
C VAL A 22 -9.02 -11.63 13.19
N ARG A 23 -9.64 -10.45 13.35
CA ARG A 23 -11.09 -10.33 13.50
C ARG A 23 -11.84 -10.74 12.24
N GLU A 24 -11.35 -10.37 11.06
CA GLU A 24 -12.01 -10.63 9.78
C GLU A 24 -11.77 -12.05 9.25
N HIS A 25 -10.58 -12.62 9.48
CA HIS A 25 -10.14 -13.86 8.82
C HIS A 25 -9.62 -14.94 9.78
N GLY A 26 -9.62 -14.67 11.10
CA GLY A 26 -9.13 -15.58 12.12
C GLY A 26 -7.62 -15.51 12.35
N GLY A 27 -7.16 -16.12 13.45
CA GLY A 27 -5.75 -16.09 13.87
C GLY A 27 -4.77 -16.76 12.90
N GLY A 28 -5.26 -17.63 12.01
CA GLY A 28 -4.45 -18.43 11.09
C GLY A 28 -3.80 -17.64 9.95
N VAL A 29 -4.09 -16.34 9.80
CA VAL A 29 -3.58 -15.49 8.70
C VAL A 29 -2.37 -14.66 9.07
N ILE A 30 -1.96 -14.67 10.34
CA ILE A 30 -0.79 -13.94 10.83
C ILE A 30 0.26 -14.90 11.38
N GLU A 31 1.51 -14.44 11.41
CA GLU A 31 2.63 -15.12 12.04
C GLU A 31 3.45 -14.13 12.88
N ARG A 32 3.93 -14.58 14.04
CA ARG A 32 4.83 -13.79 14.89
C ARG A 32 6.26 -14.24 14.63
N LYS A 33 7.14 -13.28 14.31
CA LYS A 33 8.59 -13.49 14.19
C LYS A 33 9.27 -12.52 15.16
N GLY A 34 9.68 -13.04 16.32
CA GLY A 34 10.18 -12.23 17.43
C GLY A 34 9.13 -11.23 17.94
N ARG A 35 9.48 -9.94 18.01
CA ARG A 35 8.58 -8.86 18.46
C ARG A 35 7.64 -8.33 17.37
N LYS A 36 7.79 -8.77 16.13
CA LYS A 36 7.04 -8.26 14.97
C LYS A 36 5.98 -9.27 14.51
N VAL A 37 4.88 -8.76 13.97
CA VAL A 37 3.79 -9.54 13.40
C VAL A 37 3.80 -9.38 11.88
N TYR A 38 3.59 -10.47 11.16
CA TYR A 38 3.60 -10.51 9.71
C TYR A 38 2.35 -11.23 9.19
N LEU A 39 2.00 -11.01 7.92
CA LEU A 39 1.10 -11.91 7.21
C LEU A 39 1.73 -13.29 7.09
N LYS A 40 0.96 -14.33 7.41
CA LYS A 40 1.41 -15.71 7.29
C LYS A 40 1.74 -16.06 5.85
N ARG A 41 2.74 -16.92 5.68
CA ARG A 41 3.12 -17.48 4.38
C ARG A 41 2.83 -18.98 4.32
N VAL A 42 2.27 -19.41 3.19
CA VAL A 42 1.90 -20.82 2.92
C VAL A 42 2.45 -21.18 1.54
N GLY A 43 3.25 -22.25 1.46
CA GLY A 43 3.85 -22.69 0.19
C GLY A 43 4.69 -21.61 -0.50
N GLY A 44 5.42 -20.80 0.28
CA GLY A 44 6.29 -19.75 -0.25
C GLY A 44 5.55 -18.49 -0.74
N ARG A 45 4.25 -18.33 -0.44
CA ARG A 45 3.42 -17.19 -0.85
C ARG A 45 2.64 -16.62 0.31
N CYS A 46 2.19 -15.37 0.19
CA CYS A 46 1.28 -14.76 1.16
C CYS A 46 -0.03 -15.57 1.25
N VAL A 47 -0.57 -15.76 2.46
CA VAL A 47 -1.83 -16.49 2.71
C VAL A 47 -3.03 -15.91 1.94
N PHE A 48 -2.99 -14.63 1.58
CA PHE A 48 -4.03 -13.95 0.81
C PHE A 48 -3.75 -13.84 -0.69
N GLN A 49 -2.76 -14.57 -1.21
CA GLN A 49 -2.50 -14.61 -2.64
C GLN A 49 -3.45 -15.61 -3.30
N ASP A 50 -4.30 -15.10 -4.20
CA ASP A 50 -5.20 -15.88 -5.05
C ASP A 50 -4.78 -15.70 -6.51
N GLY A 51 -4.18 -16.74 -7.09
CA GLY A 51 -3.48 -16.64 -8.37
C GLY A 51 -2.41 -15.55 -8.38
N LYS A 52 -2.64 -14.48 -9.16
CA LYS A 52 -1.77 -13.29 -9.27
C LYS A 52 -2.32 -12.07 -8.52
N ALA A 53 -3.46 -12.21 -7.84
CA ALA A 53 -4.14 -11.15 -7.14
C ALA A 53 -4.07 -11.34 -5.62
N CYS A 54 -4.36 -10.27 -4.89
CA CYS A 54 -4.59 -10.33 -3.46
C CYS A 54 -6.10 -10.41 -3.19
N SER A 55 -6.55 -11.34 -2.34
CA SER A 55 -7.96 -11.52 -2.02
C SER A 55 -8.53 -10.46 -1.07
N ILE A 56 -7.67 -9.77 -0.31
CA ILE A 56 -8.06 -8.76 0.69
C ILE A 56 -7.82 -7.32 0.21
N GLN A 57 -8.16 -7.00 -1.05
CA GLN A 57 -7.89 -5.68 -1.65
C GLN A 57 -8.34 -4.50 -0.76
N ALA A 58 -9.53 -4.61 -0.16
CA ALA A 58 -10.11 -3.57 0.68
C ALA A 58 -9.38 -3.39 2.03
N SER A 59 -9.02 -4.50 2.68
CA SER A 59 -8.35 -4.52 3.99
C SER A 59 -6.83 -4.73 3.90
N LYS A 60 -6.22 -4.51 2.72
CA LYS A 60 -4.76 -4.57 2.53
C LYS A 60 -4.04 -3.76 3.62
N PRO A 61 -2.99 -4.33 4.24
CA PRO A 61 -2.11 -3.57 5.11
C PRO A 61 -1.45 -2.39 4.39
N SER A 62 -1.12 -1.35 5.12
CA SER A 62 -0.34 -0.18 4.70
C SER A 62 0.95 -0.60 3.97
N ALA A 63 1.68 -1.61 4.46
CA ALA A 63 2.87 -2.12 3.79
C ALA A 63 2.60 -2.64 2.37
N CYS A 64 1.47 -3.34 2.16
CA CYS A 64 1.06 -3.78 0.82
C CYS A 64 0.59 -2.61 -0.05
N LYS A 65 -0.07 -1.62 0.54
CA LYS A 65 -0.56 -0.43 -0.17
C LYS A 65 0.58 0.49 -0.62
N LEU A 66 1.63 0.57 0.18
CA LEU A 66 2.81 1.38 -0.11
C LEU A 66 3.71 0.75 -1.17
N TRP A 67 3.70 -0.57 -1.35
CA TRP A 67 4.51 -1.22 -2.38
C TRP A 67 4.24 -0.63 -3.77
N PRO A 68 5.26 -0.21 -4.54
CA PRO A 68 6.70 -0.41 -4.35
C PRO A 68 7.46 0.77 -3.72
N PHE A 69 6.75 1.75 -3.17
CA PHE A 69 7.34 2.94 -2.57
C PHE A 69 7.83 2.69 -1.15
N LYS A 70 8.98 3.30 -0.83
CA LYS A 70 9.48 3.44 0.53
C LYS A 70 9.53 4.92 0.86
N VAL A 71 8.65 5.34 1.77
CA VAL A 71 8.60 6.71 2.28
C VAL A 71 9.28 6.74 3.66
N SER A 72 10.02 7.81 3.93
CA SER A 72 10.75 8.02 5.17
C SER A 72 10.82 9.50 5.54
N SER A 73 10.85 9.82 6.83
CA SER A 73 11.10 11.17 7.35
C SER A 73 12.59 11.56 7.31
N TYR A 74 13.49 10.59 7.13
CA TYR A 74 14.93 10.78 7.03
C TYR A 74 15.48 10.08 5.78
N PRO A 75 16.55 10.59 5.16
CA PRO A 75 17.12 9.94 3.98
C PRO A 75 17.70 8.58 4.37
N LEU A 76 17.47 7.55 3.53
CA LEU A 76 18.02 6.21 3.76
C LEU A 76 19.53 6.17 3.54
N ARG A 77 20.03 7.03 2.64
CA ARG A 77 21.45 7.28 2.40
C ARG A 77 21.66 8.77 2.23
N LEU A 78 22.77 9.28 2.78
CA LEU A 78 23.08 10.72 2.70
C LEU A 78 23.35 11.17 1.26
N GLU A 79 23.98 10.32 0.45
CA GLU A 79 24.23 10.57 -0.98
C GLU A 79 22.94 10.75 -1.80
N ASP A 80 21.88 10.02 -1.44
CA ASP A 80 20.61 10.04 -2.17
C ASP A 80 19.69 11.20 -1.75
N LYS A 81 20.10 12.02 -0.77
CA LYS A 81 19.23 13.00 -0.10
C LYS A 81 18.55 13.98 -1.08
N HIS A 82 19.28 14.46 -2.08
CA HIS A 82 18.79 15.46 -3.04
C HIS A 82 17.96 14.86 -4.19
N VAL A 83 18.10 13.56 -4.45
CA VAL A 83 17.35 12.85 -5.50
C VAL A 83 16.12 12.13 -4.96
N SER A 84 15.99 12.05 -3.64
CA SER A 84 14.89 11.39 -2.95
C SER A 84 13.98 12.33 -2.19
N ASP A 85 14.32 13.61 -2.05
CA ASP A 85 13.47 14.52 -1.29
C ASP A 85 12.17 14.88 -2.01
N TYR A 86 11.10 14.97 -1.23
CA TYR A 86 9.76 15.22 -1.70
C TYR A 86 9.03 16.09 -0.67
N TYR A 87 8.46 17.19 -1.13
CA TYR A 87 7.67 18.09 -0.28
C TYR A 87 6.19 17.81 -0.46
N PHE A 88 5.51 17.52 0.65
CA PHE A 88 4.08 17.27 0.69
C PHE A 88 3.44 18.11 1.80
N ALA A 89 2.56 19.04 1.45
CA ALA A 89 1.91 19.94 2.42
C ALA A 89 2.91 20.64 3.38
N GLY A 90 4.05 21.08 2.86
CA GLY A 90 5.12 21.73 3.65
C GLY A 90 6.03 20.77 4.42
N LEU A 91 5.71 19.46 4.47
CA LEU A 91 6.55 18.45 5.10
C LEU A 91 7.58 17.91 4.12
N LYS A 92 8.86 17.92 4.52
CA LYS A 92 9.95 17.27 3.78
C LYS A 92 10.00 15.78 4.11
N LEU A 93 9.84 14.95 3.10
CA LEU A 93 9.95 13.50 3.16
C LEU A 93 10.99 13.01 2.15
N TYR A 94 11.31 11.72 2.22
CA TYR A 94 12.19 11.04 1.29
C TYR A 94 11.44 9.84 0.69
N VAL A 95 11.33 9.80 -0.64
CA VAL A 95 10.57 8.79 -1.38
C VAL A 95 11.52 8.01 -2.27
N TYR A 96 11.50 6.68 -2.09
CA TYR A 96 12.28 5.73 -2.88
C TYR A 96 11.34 4.74 -3.56
N VAL A 97 11.82 4.13 -4.63
CA VAL A 97 11.08 3.13 -5.39
C VAL A 97 11.88 1.84 -5.44
N ASN A 98 11.24 0.72 -5.10
CA ASN A 98 11.86 -0.58 -5.25
C ASN A 98 11.82 -1.03 -6.72
N THR A 99 13.01 -1.13 -7.34
CA THR A 99 13.20 -1.46 -8.76
C THR A 99 12.76 -2.87 -9.14
N PHE A 100 12.52 -3.77 -8.17
CA PHE A 100 12.02 -5.12 -8.44
C PHE A 100 10.53 -5.16 -8.82
N CYS A 101 9.81 -4.05 -8.69
CA CYS A 101 8.45 -3.97 -9.17
C CYS A 101 8.41 -3.96 -10.70
N ARG A 102 7.94 -5.05 -11.31
CA ARG A 102 7.79 -5.14 -12.78
C ARG A 102 6.72 -4.21 -13.36
N GLY A 103 5.96 -3.50 -12.52
CA GLY A 103 4.95 -2.51 -12.90
C GLY A 103 5.50 -1.10 -13.12
N LEU A 104 6.77 -0.86 -12.78
CA LEU A 104 7.40 0.44 -13.05
C LEU A 104 7.38 0.74 -14.56
N ASN A 105 7.04 1.99 -14.90
CA ASN A 105 6.91 2.49 -16.28
C ASN A 105 5.82 1.81 -17.13
N LYS A 106 4.79 1.20 -16.52
CA LYS A 106 3.71 0.49 -17.26
C LYS A 106 2.29 0.94 -16.92
N GLY A 107 2.13 2.01 -16.15
CA GLY A 107 0.83 2.47 -15.67
C GLY A 107 0.79 3.97 -15.45
N THR A 108 -0.01 4.41 -14.48
CA THR A 108 -0.17 5.82 -14.11
C THR A 108 1.19 6.49 -13.87
N PRO A 109 1.42 7.71 -14.40
CA PRO A 109 2.67 8.43 -14.18
C PRO A 109 3.02 8.56 -12.70
N ILE A 110 4.29 8.33 -12.36
CA ILE A 110 4.75 8.24 -10.96
C ILE A 110 4.43 9.50 -10.14
N TRP A 111 4.50 10.68 -10.76
CA TRP A 111 4.21 11.96 -10.12
C TRP A 111 2.75 12.11 -9.66
N MET A 112 1.80 11.36 -10.26
CA MET A 112 0.41 11.29 -9.79
C MET A 112 0.23 10.28 -8.65
N VAL A 113 1.08 9.25 -8.59
CA VAL A 113 0.96 8.12 -7.67
C VAL A 113 1.65 8.40 -6.33
N VAL A 114 2.79 9.10 -6.35
CA VAL A 114 3.58 9.44 -5.15
C VAL A 114 2.78 10.20 -4.09
N PRO A 115 1.92 11.21 -4.42
CA PRO A 115 1.07 11.86 -3.44
C PRO A 115 0.19 10.88 -2.64
N GLU A 116 -0.38 9.87 -3.30
CA GLU A 116 -1.20 8.84 -2.63
C GLU A 116 -0.35 7.97 -1.71
N ALA A 117 0.82 7.51 -2.17
CA ALA A 117 1.74 6.72 -1.34
C ALA A 117 2.19 7.51 -0.10
N VAL A 118 2.49 8.79 -0.25
CA VAL A 118 2.84 9.68 0.88
C VAL A 118 1.67 9.87 1.82
N ALA A 119 0.45 10.11 1.31
CA ALA A 119 -0.73 10.25 2.14
C ALA A 119 -1.05 8.97 2.95
N ILE A 120 -0.85 7.79 2.36
CA ILE A 120 -0.97 6.50 3.05
C ILE A 120 0.10 6.37 4.14
N TYR A 121 1.36 6.71 3.83
CA TYR A 121 2.46 6.66 4.80
C TYR A 121 2.21 7.56 6.02
N LEU A 122 1.68 8.77 5.78
CA LEU A 122 1.33 9.72 6.84
C LEU A 122 0.03 9.36 7.58
N GLY A 123 -0.67 8.31 7.16
CA GLY A 123 -1.95 7.90 7.76
C GLY A 123 -3.12 8.85 7.45
N LEU A 124 -2.97 9.76 6.47
CA LEU A 124 -4.02 10.69 6.04
C LEU A 124 -5.15 9.99 5.29
N THR A 125 -4.87 8.83 4.70
CA THR A 125 -5.86 7.99 4.02
C THR A 125 -5.46 6.53 4.11
N ASN A 126 -6.46 5.65 4.13
CA ASN A 126 -6.27 4.21 3.94
C ASN A 126 -6.78 3.73 2.57
N LYS A 127 -7.32 4.63 1.75
CA LYS A 127 -7.86 4.29 0.42
C LYS A 127 -6.72 4.18 -0.59
N GLN A 128 -6.73 3.10 -1.36
CA GLN A 128 -5.80 2.84 -2.46
C GLN A 128 -6.53 2.98 -3.79
N THR A 129 -6.13 3.91 -4.64
CA THR A 129 -6.75 4.16 -5.96
C THR A 129 -5.72 4.15 -7.08
N LEU A 130 -4.61 4.86 -6.90
CA LEU A 130 -3.57 5.05 -7.93
C LEU A 130 -2.37 4.10 -7.76
N THR A 131 -2.13 3.61 -6.55
CA THR A 131 -1.03 2.67 -6.20
C THR A 131 -1.43 1.20 -6.31
N THR A 132 -2.61 0.91 -6.87
CA THR A 132 -3.09 -0.47 -7.10
C THR A 132 -3.14 -0.78 -8.58
N SER A 133 -3.09 -2.07 -8.94
CA SER A 133 -3.46 -2.49 -10.28
C SER A 133 -4.95 -2.22 -10.49
N LEU A 134 -5.30 -1.45 -11.53
CA LEU A 134 -6.66 -1.43 -12.04
C LEU A 134 -6.91 -2.80 -12.66
N THR A 135 -7.63 -3.68 -11.96
CA THR A 135 -8.32 -4.77 -12.66
C THR A 135 -9.53 -4.13 -13.34
N GLU A 136 -9.77 -4.45 -14.61
CA GLU A 136 -10.81 -3.84 -15.47
C GLU A 136 -12.25 -3.88 -14.90
N ASN A 137 -12.47 -4.49 -13.72
CA ASN A 137 -13.76 -4.58 -13.05
C ASN A 137 -13.95 -3.61 -11.86
N SER A 138 -13.07 -2.62 -11.65
CA SER A 138 -13.41 -1.50 -10.76
C SER A 138 -14.03 -0.37 -11.59
N GLU A 139 -15.25 -0.57 -12.08
CA GLU A 139 -16.09 0.55 -12.49
C GLU A 139 -16.06 1.58 -11.36
N LEU A 140 -15.52 2.77 -11.66
CA LEU A 140 -15.74 3.94 -10.83
C LEU A 140 -17.25 4.14 -10.80
N LYS A 141 -17.93 3.56 -9.80
CA LYS A 141 -19.32 3.92 -9.53
C LYS A 141 -19.31 5.43 -9.33
N PRO A 142 -19.97 6.21 -10.20
CA PRO A 142 -19.98 7.66 -10.05
C PRO A 142 -20.58 7.97 -8.70
N THR A 143 -19.78 8.56 -7.82
CA THR A 143 -20.23 9.02 -6.51
C THR A 143 -21.39 9.95 -6.76
N THR A 144 -22.59 9.56 -6.35
CA THR A 144 -23.78 10.41 -6.45
C THR A 144 -23.49 11.65 -5.62
N ILE A 145 -23.15 12.76 -6.27
CA ILE A 145 -23.06 14.07 -5.62
C ILE A 145 -24.49 14.38 -5.17
N ARG A 146 -24.78 14.13 -3.89
CA ARG A 146 -26.03 14.59 -3.29
C ARG A 146 -26.02 16.11 -3.38
N LYS A 147 -26.87 16.66 -4.24
CA LYS A 147 -27.11 18.11 -4.30
C LYS A 147 -27.47 18.57 -2.89
N ALA A 148 -26.72 19.55 -2.37
CA ALA A 148 -27.06 20.20 -1.11
C ALA A 148 -28.47 20.79 -1.23
N LYS A 149 -29.32 20.52 -0.23
CA LYS A 149 -30.65 21.11 -0.13
C LYS A 149 -30.48 22.61 0.15
N PRO A 150 -31.14 23.51 -0.60
CA PRO A 150 -31.08 24.92 -0.28
C PRO A 150 -31.73 25.14 1.10
N VAL A 151 -31.01 25.87 1.95
CA VAL A 151 -31.53 26.36 3.23
C VAL A 151 -32.64 27.36 2.90
N LYS A 152 -33.84 27.10 3.40
CA LYS A 152 -34.97 28.04 3.35
C LYS A 152 -34.81 29.10 4.43
#